data_AF-A0A2S5Z6R5-F1
#
_entry.id   AF-A0A2S5Z6R5-F1
#
_cell.length_a   1.000
_cell.length_b   1.000
_cell.length_c   1.000
_cell.angle_alpha   90.00
_cell.angle_beta   90.00
_cell.angle_gamma   90.00
#
_symmetry.space_group_name_H-M   'P 1'
#
loop_
_entity.id
_entity.type
_entity.pdbx_description
1 polymer ?
#
loop_
_entity_poly.entity_id
_entity_poly.type
_entity_poly.pdbx_seq_one_letter_code
_entity_poly.pdbx_strand_id
1 'polypeptide(L)'
;MRHLRILILALATLTVVGCTGEAESTQPNTPTPDVSKEATSTTVESRPGEPVQGMVRNVEFTMDQALFQGGTLEIRKGSDFFADLSVEIVLFDDDPAGKAFRFPSDEPNLSPHLRLSRKVEGQGVPDTQTLMSDYHLDLFFGEAESLGIPFAMKLDVAQHQTQLFGTGFATFGDIKVIDGELDTRYQSLDTLTLLAERYAEQKDAFANVENTFGTTLYTNGNASPATAFVGLEVSDREGKLALMKLQFRMEQSGWVVANELSPDQIHEAHAVLDSFEGDRRTVEGNKARLVAGSRFEMELQEQALIKNVRGTSVNCYLSEAANKASCRTAATVLENGSNDCFRRFYLLTHNGSEWLFEGNLKQSQKVDYKTGEIVEGRPPSKYSCSA
;
A
#
# COMPACT_ATOMS: atom_id res chain seq x y z
N MET A 1 41.38 2.87 -27.27
CA MET A 1 41.99 1.55 -26.95
C MET A 1 40.85 0.61 -26.62
N ARG A 2 40.40 -0.28 -27.54
CA ARG A 2 40.91 -1.66 -27.73
C ARG A 2 40.93 -2.37 -26.35
N HIS A 3 40.07 -3.33 -26.01
CA HIS A 3 39.78 -4.57 -26.73
C HIS A 3 38.51 -5.31 -26.22
N LEU A 4 37.66 -5.71 -27.17
CA LEU A 4 36.70 -6.82 -27.08
C LEU A 4 37.47 -8.14 -27.26
N ARG A 5 37.22 -9.17 -26.45
CA ARG A 5 37.62 -10.56 -26.75
C ARG A 5 36.44 -11.50 -26.52
N ILE A 6 35.84 -11.87 -27.64
CA ILE A 6 34.96 -13.01 -27.84
C ILE A 6 35.85 -14.26 -27.89
N LEU A 7 35.48 -15.33 -27.18
CA LEU A 7 36.04 -16.66 -27.42
C LEU A 7 34.92 -17.60 -27.86
N ILE A 8 34.93 -17.92 -29.15
CA ILE A 8 34.18 -18.99 -29.78
C ILE A 8 35.02 -20.27 -29.62
N LEU A 9 34.42 -21.36 -29.17
CA LEU A 9 34.97 -22.69 -29.42
C LEU A 9 33.87 -23.58 -30.00
N ALA A 10 34.07 -24.00 -31.24
CA ALA A 10 33.25 -24.95 -31.96
C ALA A 10 34.01 -26.28 -32.10
N LEU A 11 33.27 -27.35 -31.82
CA LEU A 11 33.25 -28.69 -32.46
C LEU A 11 34.56 -29.43 -32.78
N ALA A 12 34.62 -30.67 -32.27
CA ALA A 12 35.15 -31.81 -33.03
C ALA A 12 34.35 -33.09 -32.68
N THR A 13 33.79 -33.69 -33.73
CA THR A 13 33.04 -34.96 -33.79
C THR A 13 33.97 -36.17 -33.80
N LEU A 14 33.54 -37.32 -33.26
CA LEU A 14 33.88 -38.63 -33.82
C LEU A 14 32.88 -39.71 -33.39
N THR A 15 32.39 -40.44 -34.39
CA THR A 15 31.44 -41.55 -34.35
C THR A 15 32.13 -42.92 -34.45
N VAL A 16 31.36 -43.99 -34.16
CA VAL A 16 31.37 -45.34 -34.80
C VAL A 16 31.79 -46.54 -33.91
N VAL A 17 30.76 -47.37 -33.60
CA VAL A 17 30.65 -48.86 -33.62
C VAL A 17 31.31 -49.73 -32.54
N GLY A 18 30.44 -50.37 -31.74
CA GLY A 18 30.16 -51.82 -31.79
C GLY A 18 31.09 -52.79 -31.05
N CYS A 19 30.52 -53.59 -30.14
CA CYS A 19 30.56 -55.05 -30.22
C CYS A 19 29.70 -55.71 -29.13
N THR A 20 29.04 -56.77 -29.57
CA THR A 20 28.13 -57.72 -28.93
C THR A 20 28.84 -58.68 -27.97
N GLY A 21 28.13 -59.17 -26.95
CA GLY A 21 28.52 -60.33 -26.15
C GLY A 21 27.29 -61.03 -25.58
N GLU A 22 27.01 -62.23 -26.09
CA GLU A 22 26.00 -63.21 -25.68
C GLU A 22 26.16 -63.71 -24.23
N ALA A 23 25.04 -64.02 -23.57
CA ALA A 23 24.82 -65.32 -22.92
C ALA A 23 23.34 -65.52 -22.55
N GLU A 24 22.85 -66.68 -22.95
CA GLU A 24 21.50 -67.24 -22.82
C GLU A 24 21.31 -67.96 -21.46
N SER A 25 20.12 -67.91 -20.86
CA SER A 25 19.26 -69.10 -20.65
C SER A 25 18.13 -68.92 -19.59
N THR A 26 16.96 -69.46 -20.00
CA THR A 26 15.91 -70.17 -19.22
C THR A 26 14.83 -69.41 -18.42
N GLN A 27 13.61 -69.44 -18.98
CA GLN A 27 12.25 -69.18 -18.44
C GLN A 27 11.78 -70.28 -17.43
N PRO A 28 10.64 -70.19 -16.67
CA PRO A 28 9.31 -69.67 -17.11
C PRO A 28 8.35 -68.96 -16.10
N ASN A 29 7.51 -68.06 -16.67
CA ASN A 29 6.07 -67.74 -16.47
C ASN A 29 5.41 -67.84 -15.06
N THR A 30 4.67 -66.86 -14.52
CA THR A 30 3.33 -66.27 -14.90
C THR A 30 2.83 -65.38 -13.70
N PRO A 31 1.78 -64.50 -13.69
CA PRO A 31 0.99 -63.75 -14.70
C PRO A 31 0.95 -62.19 -14.53
N THR A 32 0.60 -61.47 -15.63
CA THR A 32 -0.48 -60.45 -15.87
C THR A 32 -0.97 -59.50 -14.73
N PRO A 33 -1.55 -58.27 -14.95
CA PRO A 33 -1.77 -57.45 -16.15
C PRO A 33 -1.25 -55.99 -16.08
N ASP A 34 -1.27 -55.39 -17.27
CA ASP A 34 -1.33 -53.96 -17.60
C ASP A 34 -2.38 -53.18 -16.78
N VAL A 35 -1.98 -52.08 -16.14
CA VAL A 35 -2.90 -51.04 -15.64
C VAL A 35 -2.34 -49.68 -16.02
N SER A 36 -3.00 -49.09 -17.01
CA SER A 36 -3.04 -47.67 -17.33
C SER A 36 -2.80 -46.78 -16.10
N LYS A 37 -1.77 -45.92 -16.20
CA LYS A 37 -1.61 -44.76 -15.32
C LYS A 37 -2.74 -43.78 -15.61
N GLU A 38 -3.83 -43.94 -14.89
CA GLU A 38 -4.84 -42.91 -14.71
C GLU A 38 -4.20 -41.77 -13.91
N ALA A 39 -3.97 -40.65 -14.58
CA ALA A 39 -3.45 -39.44 -13.97
C ALA A 39 -4.55 -38.86 -13.07
N THR A 40 -4.43 -39.11 -11.76
CA THR A 40 -5.26 -38.47 -10.76
C THR A 40 -4.86 -37.01 -10.66
N SER A 41 -5.57 -36.18 -11.43
CA SER A 41 -5.69 -34.75 -11.20
C SER A 41 -6.18 -34.53 -9.77
N THR A 42 -5.26 -34.21 -8.85
CA THR A 42 -5.62 -33.81 -7.49
C THR A 42 -5.93 -32.34 -7.53
N THR A 43 -7.13 -32.01 -7.98
CA THR A 43 -7.76 -30.72 -7.71
C THR A 43 -7.96 -30.66 -6.20
N VAL A 44 -7.14 -29.89 -5.50
CA VAL A 44 -7.40 -29.55 -4.09
C VAL A 44 -8.59 -28.59 -4.14
N GLU A 45 -9.79 -29.14 -3.97
CA GLU A 45 -10.97 -28.36 -3.59
C GLU A 45 -10.58 -27.44 -2.42
N SER A 46 -10.89 -26.15 -2.57
CA SER A 46 -10.86 -25.15 -1.51
C SER A 46 -11.77 -25.61 -0.36
N ARG A 47 -11.21 -26.40 0.57
CA ARG A 47 -11.90 -26.71 1.82
C ARG A 47 -11.89 -25.46 2.70
N PRO A 48 -13.04 -24.99 3.22
CA PRO A 48 -13.07 -24.01 4.29
C PRO A 48 -12.35 -24.63 5.49
N GLY A 49 -11.15 -24.14 5.77
CA GLY A 49 -10.31 -24.59 6.88
C GLY A 49 -10.35 -23.59 8.03
N GLU A 50 -9.84 -24.03 9.17
CA GLU A 50 -9.58 -23.16 10.31
C GLU A 50 -8.62 -22.02 9.89
N PRO A 51 -8.78 -20.80 10.45
CA PRO A 51 -7.84 -19.71 10.21
C PRO A 51 -6.40 -20.12 10.48
N VAL A 52 -5.44 -19.57 9.74
CA VAL A 52 -4.02 -19.83 9.97
C VAL A 52 -3.65 -19.59 11.43
N GLN A 53 -3.13 -20.62 12.07
CA GLN A 53 -2.80 -20.62 13.49
C GLN A 53 -1.57 -21.47 13.80
N GLY A 54 -1.05 -21.33 15.02
CA GLY A 54 0.05 -22.14 15.56
C GLY A 54 0.99 -21.32 16.42
N MET A 55 2.29 -21.41 16.15
CA MET A 55 3.34 -20.72 16.89
C MET A 55 4.25 -19.95 15.93
N VAL A 56 4.65 -18.74 16.29
CA VAL A 56 5.71 -17.99 15.62
C VAL A 56 6.72 -17.58 16.66
N ARG A 57 7.96 -18.05 16.52
CA ARG A 57 9.04 -17.74 17.47
C ARG A 57 8.66 -18.05 18.93
N ASN A 58 8.05 -19.22 19.14
CA ASN A 58 7.55 -19.70 20.43
C ASN A 58 6.44 -18.87 21.08
N VAL A 59 5.70 -18.09 20.27
CA VAL A 59 4.55 -17.31 20.72
C VAL A 59 3.32 -17.78 19.96
N GLU A 60 2.22 -17.97 20.68
CA GLU A 60 0.94 -18.36 20.09
C GLU A 60 0.48 -17.34 19.04
N PHE A 61 0.14 -17.87 17.87
CA PHE A 61 -0.23 -17.11 16.69
C PHE A 61 -1.60 -17.56 16.21
N THR A 62 -2.46 -16.57 16.01
CA THR A 62 -3.70 -16.69 15.25
C THR A 62 -3.70 -15.52 14.31
N MET A 63 -3.90 -15.78 13.02
CA MET A 63 -3.87 -14.77 11.99
C MET A 63 -5.03 -13.79 12.18
N ASP A 64 -4.70 -12.50 12.25
CA ASP A 64 -5.69 -11.42 12.21
C ASP A 64 -5.91 -10.94 10.76
N GLN A 65 -4.85 -10.96 9.94
CA GLN A 65 -4.88 -10.51 8.55
C GLN A 65 -3.77 -11.18 7.74
N ALA A 66 -4.00 -11.31 6.43
CA ALA A 66 -2.98 -11.62 5.45
C ALA A 66 -3.06 -10.64 4.27
N LEU A 67 -1.90 -10.28 3.72
CA LEU A 67 -1.76 -9.35 2.60
C LEU A 67 -0.88 -9.99 1.53
N PHE A 68 -1.23 -9.78 0.26
CA PHE A 68 -0.40 -10.17 -0.85
C PHE A 68 0.01 -8.94 -1.66
N GLN A 69 1.31 -8.65 -1.72
CA GLN A 69 1.84 -7.49 -2.45
C GLN A 69 3.24 -7.75 -2.97
N GLY A 70 3.49 -7.44 -4.25
CA GLY A 70 4.82 -7.52 -4.86
C GLY A 70 5.48 -8.88 -4.70
N GLY A 71 4.72 -9.95 -4.96
CA GLY A 71 5.17 -11.33 -4.83
C GLY A 71 5.50 -11.78 -3.42
N THR A 72 4.96 -11.10 -2.39
CA THR A 72 5.14 -11.45 -0.98
C THR A 72 3.79 -11.66 -0.32
N LEU A 73 3.64 -12.81 0.34
CA LEU A 73 2.53 -13.08 1.27
C LEU A 73 2.97 -12.68 2.67
N GLU A 74 2.35 -11.67 3.27
CA GLU A 74 2.49 -11.33 4.68
C GLU A 74 1.30 -11.89 5.45
N ILE A 75 1.56 -12.57 6.56
CA ILE A 75 0.55 -13.04 7.51
C ILE A 75 0.87 -12.46 8.87
N ARG A 76 -0.08 -11.75 9.47
CA ARG A 76 0.19 -10.93 10.65
C ARG A 76 -0.84 -11.09 11.76
N LYS A 77 -0.36 -10.83 12.99
CA LYS A 77 -1.13 -10.68 14.22
C LYS A 77 -0.87 -9.29 14.79
N GLY A 78 -1.93 -8.57 15.12
CA GLY A 78 -1.91 -7.16 15.52
C GLY A 78 -2.20 -6.21 14.35
N SER A 79 -2.76 -5.04 14.69
CA SER A 79 -3.24 -4.02 13.74
C SER A 79 -2.41 -2.73 13.73
N ASP A 80 -1.33 -2.67 14.49
CA ASP A 80 -0.41 -1.53 14.51
C ASP A 80 0.45 -1.49 13.24
N PHE A 81 1.10 -0.34 12.99
CA PHE A 81 2.06 -0.18 11.87
C PHE A 81 3.10 -1.30 11.81
N PHE A 82 3.60 -1.72 12.98
CA PHE A 82 4.33 -2.96 13.13
C PHE A 82 3.45 -3.96 13.85
N ALA A 83 3.13 -5.06 13.16
CA ALA A 83 2.45 -6.20 13.73
C ALA A 83 3.21 -6.75 14.96
N ASP A 84 2.47 -7.32 15.91
CA ASP A 84 3.07 -7.96 17.09
C ASP A 84 3.90 -9.18 16.67
N LEU A 85 3.38 -9.93 15.71
CA LEU A 85 4.05 -11.03 15.01
C LEU A 85 3.69 -10.96 13.52
N SER A 86 4.68 -11.15 12.65
CA SER A 86 4.41 -11.38 11.23
C SER A 86 5.33 -12.44 10.63
N VAL A 87 4.80 -13.09 9.60
CA VAL A 87 5.50 -14.06 8.75
C VAL A 87 5.36 -13.57 7.32
N GLU A 88 6.46 -13.15 6.70
CA GLU A 88 6.51 -12.80 5.28
C GLU A 88 7.13 -13.95 4.49
N ILE A 89 6.45 -14.36 3.43
CA ILE A 89 6.91 -15.38 2.48
C ILE A 89 7.09 -14.68 1.13
N VAL A 90 8.33 -14.40 0.77
CA VAL A 90 8.70 -13.77 -0.50
C VAL A 90 8.80 -14.86 -1.56
N LEU A 91 7.85 -14.89 -2.48
CA LEU A 91 7.71 -15.89 -3.54
C LEU A 91 8.40 -15.48 -4.84
N PHE A 92 8.63 -14.18 -5.03
CA PHE A 92 9.12 -13.59 -6.29
C PHE A 92 8.19 -13.86 -7.49
N ASP A 93 6.90 -14.01 -7.23
CA ASP A 93 5.86 -14.24 -8.23
C ASP A 93 4.68 -13.32 -7.94
N ASP A 94 4.43 -12.32 -8.79
CA ASP A 94 3.37 -11.33 -8.60
C ASP A 94 1.96 -11.88 -8.90
N ASP A 95 1.85 -13.06 -9.51
CA ASP A 95 0.57 -13.69 -9.87
C ASP A 95 0.52 -15.14 -9.38
N PRO A 96 0.32 -15.37 -8.08
CA PRO A 96 0.37 -16.72 -7.49
C PRO A 96 -0.92 -17.54 -7.75
N ALA A 97 -1.89 -17.03 -8.50
CA ALA A 97 -3.21 -17.64 -8.64
C ALA A 97 -3.16 -19.08 -9.16
N GLY A 98 -3.82 -19.99 -8.44
CA GLY A 98 -3.86 -21.42 -8.73
C GLY A 98 -2.52 -22.16 -8.54
N LYS A 99 -1.46 -21.49 -8.06
CA LYS A 99 -0.11 -22.07 -7.92
C LYS A 99 0.12 -22.69 -6.55
N ALA A 100 1.04 -23.65 -6.52
CA ALA A 100 1.56 -24.24 -5.29
C ALA A 100 3.07 -23.95 -5.17
N PHE A 101 3.49 -23.59 -3.96
CA PHE A 101 4.88 -23.36 -3.60
C PHE A 101 5.27 -24.36 -2.51
N ARG A 102 6.30 -25.16 -2.78
CA ARG A 102 6.85 -26.12 -1.82
C ARG A 102 8.32 -25.84 -1.57
N PHE A 103 8.75 -25.96 -0.32
CA PHE A 103 10.16 -25.85 0.04
C PHE A 103 10.52 -26.88 1.12
N PRO A 104 11.67 -27.59 1.01
CA PRO A 104 12.57 -27.61 -0.14
C PRO A 104 11.87 -28.16 -1.40
N SER A 105 12.28 -27.67 -2.58
CA SER A 105 11.78 -28.14 -3.87
C SER A 105 12.86 -28.93 -4.60
N ASP A 106 12.46 -29.98 -5.30
CA ASP A 106 13.35 -30.74 -6.20
C ASP A 106 13.56 -30.03 -7.55
N GLU A 107 12.76 -29.00 -7.85
CA GLU A 107 12.86 -28.20 -9.07
C GLU A 107 13.80 -26.99 -8.89
N PRO A 108 14.54 -26.58 -9.93
CA PRO A 108 15.48 -25.44 -9.88
C PRO A 108 14.81 -24.05 -9.81
N ASN A 109 13.60 -23.96 -9.25
CA ASN A 109 12.84 -22.73 -9.11
C ASN A 109 13.40 -21.83 -8.00
N LEU A 110 13.05 -20.54 -8.04
CA LEU A 110 13.40 -19.59 -6.98
C LEU A 110 12.85 -20.08 -5.64
N SER A 111 13.75 -20.24 -4.67
CA SER A 111 13.38 -20.66 -3.32
C SER A 111 12.73 -19.49 -2.58
N PRO A 112 11.56 -19.67 -1.96
CA PRO A 112 10.95 -18.61 -1.18
C PRO A 112 11.90 -18.10 -0.09
N HIS A 113 11.84 -16.81 0.22
CA HIS A 113 12.52 -16.28 1.41
C HIS A 113 11.49 -16.09 2.52
N LEU A 114 11.82 -16.53 3.71
CA LEU A 114 10.96 -16.41 4.88
C LEU A 114 11.51 -15.31 5.79
N ARG A 115 10.66 -14.39 6.24
CA ARG A 115 11.01 -13.44 7.29
C ARG A 115 10.06 -13.59 8.46
N LEU A 116 10.63 -13.75 9.65
CA LEU A 116 9.89 -13.90 10.90
C LEU A 116 10.14 -12.65 11.75
N SER A 117 9.12 -11.81 11.90
CA SER A 117 9.21 -10.56 12.64
C SER A 117 8.43 -10.65 13.95
N ARG A 118 9.01 -10.09 15.00
CA ARG A 118 8.35 -9.95 16.30
C ARG A 118 8.58 -8.55 16.85
N LYS A 119 7.51 -7.88 17.25
CA LYS A 119 7.61 -6.62 17.97
C LYS A 119 8.19 -6.86 19.36
N VAL A 120 9.21 -6.08 19.72
CA VAL A 120 9.85 -6.13 21.03
C VAL A 120 9.52 -4.85 21.78
N GLU A 121 9.01 -4.99 22.99
CA GLU A 121 8.66 -3.85 23.83
C GLU A 121 9.88 -2.92 24.03
N GLY A 122 9.66 -1.61 23.86
CA GLY A 122 10.71 -0.60 23.96
C GLY A 122 11.62 -0.47 22.73
N GLN A 123 11.45 -1.30 21.69
CA GLN A 123 12.13 -1.11 20.40
C GLN A 123 11.22 -0.41 19.39
N GLY A 124 11.81 0.48 18.59
CA GLY A 124 11.09 1.23 17.55
C GLY A 124 10.89 0.45 16.24
N VAL A 125 11.45 -0.76 16.13
CA VAL A 125 11.32 -1.65 14.97
C VAL A 125 11.21 -3.11 15.47
N PRO A 126 10.58 -4.01 14.69
CA PRO A 126 10.55 -5.43 15.01
C PRO A 126 11.94 -6.07 14.98
N ASP A 127 12.12 -7.11 15.78
CA ASP A 127 13.23 -8.06 15.61
C ASP A 127 12.85 -9.06 14.51
N THR A 128 13.58 -9.00 13.39
CA THR A 128 13.31 -9.78 12.18
C THR A 128 14.43 -10.77 11.89
N GLN A 129 14.05 -12.03 11.67
CA GLN A 129 14.94 -13.10 11.24
C GLN A 129 14.61 -13.47 9.79
N THR A 130 15.62 -13.48 8.90
CA THR A 130 15.45 -13.89 7.49
C THR A 130 16.05 -15.28 7.29
N LEU A 131 15.28 -16.16 6.66
CA LEU A 131 15.61 -17.55 6.40
C LEU A 131 15.51 -17.83 4.90
N MET A 132 16.60 -18.36 4.34
CA MET A 132 16.69 -18.79 2.94
C MET A 132 16.73 -20.32 2.79
N SER A 133 16.87 -21.03 3.92
CA SER A 133 16.97 -22.48 4.03
C SER A 133 16.45 -22.94 5.39
N ASP A 134 16.46 -24.25 5.62
CA ASP A 134 16.18 -24.87 6.94
C ASP A 134 14.75 -24.64 7.46
N TYR A 135 13.79 -24.63 6.53
CA TYR A 135 12.37 -24.63 6.81
C TYR A 135 11.63 -25.56 5.83
N HIS A 136 10.41 -25.94 6.19
CA HIS A 136 9.47 -26.64 5.30
C HIS A 136 8.26 -25.77 5.03
N LEU A 137 7.88 -25.62 3.77
CA LEU A 137 6.71 -24.88 3.33
C LEU A 137 5.90 -25.72 2.35
N ASP A 138 4.60 -25.83 2.62
CA ASP A 138 3.59 -26.17 1.64
C ASP A 138 2.61 -25.00 1.59
N LEU A 139 2.58 -24.25 0.50
CA LEU A 139 1.68 -23.11 0.29
C LEU A 139 0.91 -23.32 -1.00
N PHE A 140 -0.39 -23.14 -0.97
CA PHE A 140 -1.26 -23.22 -2.13
C PHE A 140 -2.14 -21.99 -2.18
N PHE A 141 -2.25 -21.39 -3.35
CA PHE A 141 -3.18 -20.32 -3.63
C PHE A 141 -4.33 -20.83 -4.49
N GLY A 142 -5.55 -20.41 -4.15
CA GLY A 142 -6.71 -20.62 -5.00
C GLY A 142 -6.72 -19.65 -6.19
N GLU A 143 -7.87 -19.54 -6.83
CA GLU A 143 -8.09 -18.54 -7.88
C GLU A 143 -8.12 -17.13 -7.28
N ALA A 144 -7.59 -16.14 -8.00
CA ALA A 144 -7.66 -14.76 -7.58
C ALA A 144 -9.12 -14.25 -7.60
N GLU A 145 -9.47 -13.48 -6.59
CA GLU A 145 -10.74 -12.75 -6.47
C GLU A 145 -10.48 -11.24 -6.53
N SER A 146 -11.54 -10.44 -6.64
CA SER A 146 -11.40 -8.98 -6.81
C SER A 146 -10.69 -8.27 -5.65
N LEU A 147 -10.75 -8.81 -4.43
CA LEU A 147 -10.20 -8.20 -3.21
C LEU A 147 -8.96 -8.91 -2.67
N GLY A 148 -8.51 -9.99 -3.31
CA GLY A 148 -7.43 -10.81 -2.78
C GLY A 148 -7.45 -12.23 -3.31
N ILE A 149 -6.79 -13.11 -2.57
CA ILE A 149 -6.61 -14.48 -2.98
C ILE A 149 -6.71 -15.44 -1.79
N PRO A 150 -7.56 -16.48 -1.84
CA PRO A 150 -7.60 -17.51 -0.81
C PRO A 150 -6.31 -18.34 -0.86
N PHE A 151 -5.84 -18.78 0.30
CA PHE A 151 -4.64 -19.62 0.40
C PHE A 151 -4.78 -20.67 1.50
N ALA A 152 -3.99 -21.73 1.38
CA ALA A 152 -3.79 -22.76 2.37
C ALA A 152 -2.29 -22.93 2.62
N MET A 153 -1.88 -23.09 3.87
CA MET A 153 -0.46 -23.23 4.19
C MET A 153 -0.18 -24.27 5.27
N LYS A 154 1.06 -24.77 5.22
CA LYS A 154 1.78 -25.41 6.31
C LYS A 154 3.22 -24.93 6.28
N LEU A 155 3.69 -24.39 7.39
CA LEU A 155 5.06 -23.91 7.59
C LEU A 155 5.62 -24.55 8.85
N ASP A 156 6.85 -25.08 8.77
CA ASP A 156 7.61 -25.57 9.91
C ASP A 156 9.05 -25.03 9.85
N VAL A 157 9.46 -24.35 10.92
CA VAL A 157 10.81 -23.82 11.14
C VAL A 157 11.28 -24.28 12.52
N ALA A 158 11.80 -25.51 12.59
CA ALA A 158 12.18 -26.13 13.85
C ALA A 158 13.15 -25.28 14.69
N GLN A 159 14.17 -24.68 14.05
CA GLN A 159 15.19 -23.89 14.75
C GLN A 159 14.62 -22.61 15.40
N HIS A 160 13.51 -22.10 14.88
CA HIS A 160 12.87 -20.88 15.37
C HIS A 160 11.57 -21.16 16.12
N GLN A 161 11.21 -22.42 16.37
CA GLN A 161 9.96 -22.78 17.07
C GLN A 161 8.73 -22.10 16.41
N THR A 162 8.72 -22.10 15.07
CA THR A 162 7.62 -21.56 14.27
C THR A 162 6.94 -22.72 13.55
N GLN A 163 5.64 -22.86 13.77
CA GLN A 163 4.77 -23.82 13.09
C GLN A 163 3.46 -23.14 12.80
N LEU A 164 3.09 -23.02 11.52
CA LEU A 164 1.82 -22.46 11.10
C LEU A 164 1.09 -23.43 10.19
N PHE A 165 -0.21 -23.50 10.32
CA PHE A 165 -1.07 -24.28 9.42
C PHE A 165 -2.45 -23.65 9.36
N GLY A 166 -3.15 -23.87 8.25
CA GLY A 166 -4.55 -23.46 8.10
C GLY A 166 -4.80 -22.81 6.75
N THR A 167 -5.93 -22.12 6.66
CA THR A 167 -6.37 -21.39 5.47
C THR A 167 -6.61 -19.92 5.78
N GLY A 168 -6.52 -19.08 4.76
CA GLY A 168 -6.76 -17.66 4.88
C GLY A 168 -7.14 -17.00 3.56
N PHE A 169 -7.36 -15.70 3.62
CA PHE A 169 -7.59 -14.85 2.46
C PHE A 169 -6.59 -13.70 2.53
N ALA A 170 -5.67 -13.65 1.56
CA ALA A 170 -4.66 -12.61 1.49
C ALA A 170 -5.18 -11.46 0.63
N THR A 171 -5.39 -10.29 1.23
CA THR A 171 -5.96 -9.15 0.52
C THR A 171 -4.95 -8.48 -0.39
N PHE A 172 -5.42 -7.91 -1.51
CA PHE A 172 -4.60 -7.03 -2.33
C PHE A 172 -4.60 -5.64 -1.72
N GLY A 173 -3.49 -5.29 -1.06
CA GLY A 173 -3.38 -4.08 -0.24
C GLY A 173 -3.91 -4.25 1.18
N ASP A 174 -3.72 -3.21 1.98
CA ASP A 174 -4.18 -3.13 3.37
C ASP A 174 -5.68 -2.83 3.42
N ILE A 175 -6.49 -3.85 3.19
CA ILE A 175 -7.95 -3.77 3.28
C ILE A 175 -8.46 -4.87 4.22
N LYS A 176 -9.73 -4.77 4.60
CA LYS A 176 -10.40 -5.80 5.39
C LYS A 176 -11.62 -6.32 4.65
N VAL A 177 -11.80 -7.63 4.66
CA VAL A 177 -12.93 -8.31 4.04
C VAL A 177 -13.77 -8.98 5.12
N ILE A 178 -15.09 -8.76 5.11
CA ILE A 178 -16.07 -9.34 6.03
C ILE A 178 -17.16 -9.97 5.18
N ASP A 179 -17.42 -11.25 5.36
CA ASP A 179 -18.44 -12.00 4.61
C ASP A 179 -18.27 -11.91 3.07
N GLY A 180 -17.01 -11.87 2.60
CA GLY A 180 -16.67 -11.76 1.17
C GLY A 180 -16.71 -10.34 0.61
N GLU A 181 -17.13 -9.36 1.42
CA GLU A 181 -17.27 -7.97 1.00
C GLU A 181 -16.23 -7.07 1.67
N LEU A 182 -15.88 -5.97 1.00
CA LEU A 182 -14.99 -4.95 1.56
C LEU A 182 -15.62 -4.31 2.82
N ASP A 183 -14.91 -4.31 3.95
CA ASP A 183 -15.29 -3.53 5.14
C ASP A 183 -15.03 -2.04 4.88
N THR A 184 -16.08 -1.34 4.48
CA THR A 184 -16.04 0.09 4.15
C THR A 184 -15.76 1.00 5.35
N ARG A 185 -15.61 0.46 6.56
CA ARG A 185 -15.23 1.20 7.77
C ARG A 185 -13.74 1.08 8.10
N TYR A 186 -13.01 0.18 7.43
CA TYR A 186 -11.59 0.02 7.68
C TYR A 186 -10.85 1.30 7.26
N GLN A 187 -10.05 1.85 8.16
CA GLN A 187 -9.39 3.14 7.97
C GLN A 187 -7.98 2.94 7.41
N SER A 188 -7.91 2.61 6.13
CA SER A 188 -6.66 2.50 5.37
C SER A 188 -6.74 3.29 4.08
N LEU A 189 -5.56 3.64 3.53
CA LEU A 189 -5.48 4.33 2.24
C LEU A 189 -5.99 3.44 1.11
N ASP A 190 -5.73 2.13 1.15
CA ASP A 190 -6.17 1.19 0.11
C ASP A 190 -7.70 1.01 0.12
N THR A 191 -8.34 1.03 1.29
CA THR A 191 -9.81 1.02 1.39
C THR A 191 -10.40 2.26 0.70
N LEU A 192 -9.83 3.43 0.96
CA LEU A 192 -10.27 4.69 0.35
C LEU A 192 -10.05 4.69 -1.17
N THR A 193 -8.92 4.17 -1.64
CA THR A 193 -8.61 4.01 -3.07
C THR A 193 -9.64 3.14 -3.77
N LEU A 194 -9.94 1.94 -3.23
CA LEU A 194 -10.96 1.05 -3.81
C LEU A 194 -12.36 1.67 -3.82
N LEU A 195 -12.72 2.42 -2.77
CA LEU A 195 -14.01 3.12 -2.72
C LEU A 195 -14.09 4.24 -3.76
N ALA A 196 -12.99 4.96 -3.98
CA ALA A 196 -12.91 5.98 -5.01
C ALA A 196 -13.00 5.39 -6.42
N GLU A 197 -12.30 4.28 -6.68
CA GLU A 197 -12.35 3.55 -7.95
C GLU A 197 -13.77 3.05 -8.25
N ARG A 198 -14.41 2.39 -7.28
CA ARG A 198 -15.81 1.94 -7.40
C ARG A 198 -16.78 3.10 -7.65
N TYR A 199 -16.54 4.26 -7.03
CA TYR A 199 -17.34 5.47 -7.28
C TYR A 199 -17.15 5.99 -8.71
N ALA A 200 -15.92 5.96 -9.23
CA ALA A 200 -15.61 6.36 -10.60
C ALA A 200 -16.23 5.40 -11.63
N GLU A 201 -16.17 4.10 -11.40
CA GLU A 201 -16.75 3.06 -12.26
C GLU A 201 -18.28 3.18 -12.39
N GLN A 202 -18.95 3.66 -11.34
CA GLN A 202 -20.40 3.90 -11.37
C GLN A 202 -20.80 5.11 -12.24
N LYS A 203 -19.85 5.94 -12.67
CA LYS A 203 -20.10 7.11 -13.52
C LYS A 203 -19.94 6.72 -14.99
N ASP A 204 -21.04 6.78 -15.74
CA ASP A 204 -21.06 6.47 -17.19
C ASP A 204 -20.05 7.25 -18.04
N ALA A 205 -19.58 8.40 -17.54
CA ALA A 205 -18.64 9.31 -18.21
C ALA A 205 -17.21 8.76 -18.29
N PHE A 206 -16.84 7.76 -17.46
CA PHE A 206 -15.48 7.23 -17.41
C PHE A 206 -15.45 5.79 -17.91
N ALA A 207 -14.36 5.44 -18.58
CA ALA A 207 -14.08 4.10 -19.06
C ALA A 207 -13.17 3.35 -18.11
N ASN A 208 -12.09 3.99 -17.63
CA ASN A 208 -11.12 3.37 -16.75
C ASN A 208 -10.57 4.36 -15.72
N VAL A 209 -10.09 3.82 -14.60
CA VAL A 209 -9.18 4.51 -13.69
C VAL A 209 -7.75 4.16 -14.12
N GLU A 210 -6.95 5.17 -14.41
CA GLU A 210 -5.59 5.01 -14.91
C GLU A 210 -4.57 5.04 -13.77
N ASN A 211 -4.81 5.90 -12.76
CA ASN A 211 -3.90 6.07 -11.63
C ASN A 211 -4.60 6.74 -10.44
N THR A 212 -4.00 6.61 -9.26
CA THR A 212 -4.41 7.29 -8.02
C THR A 212 -3.35 8.28 -7.59
N PHE A 213 -3.76 9.38 -6.96
CA PHE A 213 -2.84 10.40 -6.47
C PHE A 213 -3.36 11.11 -5.22
N GLY A 214 -2.41 11.62 -4.43
CA GLY A 214 -2.71 12.50 -3.30
C GLY A 214 -3.58 11.86 -2.21
N THR A 215 -3.67 10.53 -2.12
CA THR A 215 -4.50 9.84 -1.13
C THR A 215 -4.08 10.23 0.30
N THR A 216 -4.99 10.83 1.06
CA THR A 216 -4.74 11.23 2.46
C THR A 216 -5.86 10.75 3.38
N LEU A 217 -5.50 10.46 4.63
CA LEU A 217 -6.41 10.08 5.71
C LEU A 217 -6.10 10.92 6.95
N TYR A 218 -7.13 11.59 7.47
CA TYR A 218 -7.07 12.39 8.69
C TYR A 218 -7.95 11.76 9.76
N THR A 219 -7.32 11.18 10.78
CA THR A 219 -7.99 10.71 12.00
C THR A 219 -8.13 11.89 12.96
N ASN A 220 -9.31 12.53 12.98
CA ASN A 220 -9.55 13.76 13.75
C ASN A 220 -9.78 13.52 15.27
N GLY A 221 -9.16 12.47 15.82
CA GLY A 221 -9.43 11.98 17.18
C GLY A 221 -10.86 11.46 17.34
N ASN A 222 -11.31 11.32 18.60
CA ASN A 222 -12.66 10.80 18.90
C ASN A 222 -13.76 11.86 18.80
N ALA A 223 -13.41 13.14 18.72
CA ALA A 223 -14.34 14.26 18.79
C ALA A 223 -14.87 14.69 17.41
N SER A 224 -14.26 14.21 16.33
CA SER A 224 -14.70 14.54 14.97
C SER A 224 -14.51 13.34 14.06
N PRO A 225 -15.43 13.12 13.09
CA PRO A 225 -15.29 12.01 12.14
C PRO A 225 -13.96 12.06 11.41
N ALA A 226 -13.41 10.88 11.08
CA ALA A 226 -12.28 10.81 10.17
C ALA A 226 -12.68 11.34 8.79
N THR A 227 -11.73 11.98 8.11
CA THR A 227 -11.92 12.54 6.78
C THR A 227 -10.77 12.12 5.89
N ALA A 228 -11.00 12.05 4.59
CA ALA A 228 -9.98 11.63 3.64
C ALA A 228 -10.11 12.35 2.30
N PHE A 229 -9.07 12.27 1.49
CA PHE A 229 -9.08 12.72 0.11
C PHE A 229 -8.45 11.65 -0.79
N VAL A 230 -9.01 11.46 -1.98
CA VAL A 230 -8.47 10.59 -3.03
C VAL A 230 -8.58 11.31 -4.37
N GLY A 231 -7.45 11.46 -5.06
CA GLY A 231 -7.41 11.90 -6.44
C GLY A 231 -7.29 10.71 -7.39
N LEU A 232 -8.02 10.73 -8.50
CA LEU A 232 -7.95 9.73 -9.56
C LEU A 232 -7.65 10.41 -10.89
N GLU A 233 -6.75 9.82 -11.66
CA GLU A 233 -6.64 10.06 -13.10
C GLU A 233 -7.57 9.06 -13.79
N VAL A 234 -8.58 9.56 -14.49
CA VAL A 234 -9.61 8.75 -15.16
C VAL A 234 -9.60 9.05 -16.64
N SER A 235 -9.88 8.05 -17.47
CA SER A 235 -10.07 8.24 -18.91
C SER A 235 -11.55 8.13 -19.27
N ASP A 236 -12.03 8.98 -20.19
CA ASP A 236 -13.34 8.78 -20.80
C ASP A 236 -13.29 7.66 -21.86
N ARG A 237 -14.43 7.36 -22.48
CA ARG A 237 -14.54 6.33 -23.53
C ARG A 237 -13.73 6.64 -24.80
N GLU A 238 -13.30 7.88 -24.98
CA GLU A 238 -12.43 8.31 -26.08
C GLU A 238 -10.94 8.28 -25.68
N GLY A 239 -10.62 7.86 -24.45
CA GLY A 239 -9.27 7.79 -23.91
C GLY A 239 -8.73 9.15 -23.44
N LYS A 240 -9.58 10.17 -23.32
CA LYS A 240 -9.16 11.49 -22.86
C LYS A 240 -9.06 11.50 -21.34
N LEU A 241 -7.89 11.87 -20.83
CA LEU A 241 -7.62 11.99 -19.41
C LEU A 241 -8.38 13.15 -18.77
N ALA A 242 -8.96 12.89 -17.61
CA ALA A 242 -9.58 13.82 -16.70
C ALA A 242 -9.15 13.52 -15.25
N LEU A 243 -9.41 14.47 -14.36
CA LEU A 243 -9.18 14.29 -12.93
C LEU A 243 -10.51 14.16 -12.20
N MET A 244 -10.60 13.19 -11.31
CA MET A 244 -11.63 13.12 -10.29
C MET A 244 -10.98 13.32 -8.93
N LYS A 245 -11.61 14.15 -8.09
CA LYS A 245 -11.07 14.55 -6.79
C LYS A 245 -12.18 14.34 -5.75
N LEU A 246 -12.03 13.35 -4.89
CA LEU A 246 -13.06 12.96 -3.93
C LEU A 246 -12.60 13.26 -2.52
N GLN A 247 -13.46 13.93 -1.74
CA GLN A 247 -13.31 14.00 -0.30
C GLN A 247 -14.28 13.03 0.37
N PHE A 248 -13.80 12.30 1.36
CA PHE A 248 -14.57 11.33 2.11
C PHE A 248 -14.77 11.74 3.56
N ARG A 249 -15.89 11.32 4.14
CA ARG A 249 -16.20 11.42 5.56
C ARG A 249 -16.55 10.04 6.10
N MET A 250 -16.03 9.70 7.27
CA MET A 250 -16.41 8.48 7.97
C MET A 250 -17.78 8.67 8.63
N GLU A 251 -18.71 7.74 8.37
CA GLU A 251 -20.02 7.67 9.02
C GLU A 251 -20.22 6.31 9.69
N GLN A 252 -21.38 6.12 10.35
CA GLN A 252 -21.71 4.84 11.01
C GLN A 252 -21.75 3.66 10.03
N SER A 253 -22.15 3.90 8.79
CA SER A 253 -22.22 2.92 7.71
C SER A 253 -20.89 2.72 6.95
N GLY A 254 -19.83 3.45 7.32
CA GLY A 254 -18.55 3.46 6.60
C GLY A 254 -18.25 4.79 5.93
N TRP A 255 -17.20 4.79 5.12
CA TRP A 255 -16.78 5.94 4.34
C TRP A 255 -17.83 6.31 3.29
N VAL A 256 -18.17 7.61 3.23
CA VAL A 256 -19.04 8.17 2.19
C VAL A 256 -18.32 9.32 1.48
N VAL A 257 -18.62 9.50 0.18
CA VAL A 257 -18.17 10.67 -0.57
C VAL A 257 -18.91 11.90 -0.04
N ALA A 258 -18.17 12.84 0.54
CA ALA A 258 -18.69 14.10 1.06
C ALA A 258 -18.72 15.17 -0.03
N ASN A 259 -17.63 15.30 -0.80
CA ASN A 259 -17.53 16.25 -1.90
C ASN A 259 -16.85 15.60 -3.12
N GLU A 260 -17.30 15.98 -4.31
CA GLU A 260 -16.61 15.77 -5.58
C GLU A 260 -16.09 17.13 -6.05
N LEU A 261 -14.78 17.35 -5.93
CA LEU A 261 -14.13 18.61 -6.24
C LEU A 261 -13.86 18.70 -7.74
N SER A 262 -13.97 19.91 -8.29
CA SER A 262 -13.62 20.15 -9.69
C SER A 262 -12.09 20.05 -9.91
N PRO A 263 -11.63 19.79 -11.15
CA PRO A 263 -10.20 19.68 -11.43
C PRO A 263 -9.38 20.91 -11.05
N ASP A 264 -10.01 22.09 -10.99
CA ASP A 264 -9.46 23.37 -10.57
C ASP A 264 -9.63 23.69 -9.08
N GLN A 265 -9.86 22.67 -8.25
CA GLN A 265 -9.91 22.78 -6.80
C GLN A 265 -8.84 21.90 -6.11
N ILE A 266 -8.40 22.30 -4.91
CA ILE A 266 -7.54 21.51 -4.01
C ILE A 266 -8.29 21.20 -2.71
N HIS A 267 -8.08 20.01 -2.17
CA HIS A 267 -8.89 19.54 -1.04
C HIS A 267 -8.71 20.33 0.27
N GLU A 268 -7.61 21.06 0.44
CA GLU A 268 -7.38 21.90 1.63
C GLU A 268 -8.14 23.23 1.60
N ALA A 269 -8.66 23.63 0.43
CA ALA A 269 -9.46 24.84 0.28
C ALA A 269 -10.96 24.62 0.53
N HIS A 270 -11.40 23.36 0.67
CA HIS A 270 -12.81 22.97 0.78
C HIS A 270 -13.03 22.09 2.01
N ALA A 271 -13.90 22.52 2.91
CA ALA A 271 -14.14 21.82 4.16
C ALA A 271 -15.01 20.56 3.93
N VAL A 272 -14.64 19.46 4.61
CA VAL A 272 -15.45 18.23 4.68
C VAL A 272 -16.39 18.25 5.89
N LEU A 273 -15.96 18.90 6.98
CA LEU A 273 -16.72 19.03 8.21
C LEU A 273 -17.13 20.48 8.41
N ASP A 274 -18.39 20.71 8.80
CA ASP A 274 -18.92 22.05 9.10
C ASP A 274 -18.26 22.67 10.36
N SER A 275 -17.82 21.81 11.27
CA SER A 275 -17.12 22.22 12.48
C SER A 275 -16.16 21.13 12.96
N PHE A 276 -15.16 21.55 13.73
CA PHE A 276 -14.23 20.66 14.42
C PHE A 276 -14.42 20.84 15.92
N GLU A 277 -14.31 19.73 16.65
CA GLU A 277 -14.27 19.73 18.11
C GLU A 277 -12.85 19.49 18.62
N GLY A 278 -12.54 19.98 19.82
CA GLY A 278 -11.25 19.77 20.46
C GLY A 278 -10.69 21.03 21.12
N ASP A 279 -9.40 21.02 21.40
CA ASP A 279 -8.72 22.19 21.94
C ASP A 279 -8.68 23.36 20.94
N ARG A 280 -8.41 24.57 21.45
CA ARG A 280 -8.36 25.79 20.64
C ARG A 280 -7.41 25.67 19.45
N ARG A 281 -6.28 24.98 19.58
CA ARG A 281 -5.29 24.84 18.51
C ARG A 281 -5.80 23.93 17.41
N THR A 282 -6.55 22.88 17.74
CA THR A 282 -7.22 22.02 16.75
C THR A 282 -8.26 22.81 15.98
N VAL A 283 -9.18 23.49 16.68
CA VAL A 283 -10.27 24.24 16.05
C VAL A 283 -9.74 25.40 15.20
N GLU A 284 -8.93 26.28 15.80
CA GLU A 284 -8.38 27.44 15.10
C GLU A 284 -7.32 27.04 14.06
N GLY A 285 -6.61 25.93 14.28
CA GLY A 285 -5.68 25.38 13.32
C GLY A 285 -6.36 24.95 12.03
N ASN A 286 -7.51 24.28 12.12
CA ASN A 286 -8.28 23.89 10.94
C ASN A 286 -8.87 25.10 10.20
N LYS A 287 -9.37 26.11 10.91
CA LYS A 287 -9.83 27.37 10.29
C LYS A 287 -8.69 28.10 9.56
N ALA A 288 -7.52 28.21 10.19
CA ALA A 288 -6.34 28.82 9.57
C ALA A 288 -5.88 28.04 8.33
N ARG A 289 -5.91 26.70 8.37
CA ARG A 289 -5.60 25.85 7.20
C ARG A 289 -6.55 26.09 6.05
N LEU A 290 -7.85 26.22 6.31
CA LEU A 290 -8.84 26.48 5.26
C LEU A 290 -8.54 27.81 4.54
N VAL A 291 -8.28 28.89 5.29
CA VAL A 291 -7.92 30.19 4.71
C VAL A 291 -6.62 30.12 3.91
N ALA A 292 -5.60 29.42 4.42
CA ALA A 292 -4.35 29.20 3.68
C ALA A 292 -4.55 28.35 2.42
N GLY A 293 -5.40 27.32 2.48
CA GLY A 293 -5.77 26.46 1.37
C GLY A 293 -6.47 27.24 0.27
N SER A 294 -7.50 28.01 0.60
CA SER A 294 -8.20 28.86 -0.38
C SER A 294 -7.27 29.87 -1.05
N ARG A 295 -6.36 30.48 -0.27
CA ARG A 295 -5.34 31.38 -0.84
C ARG A 295 -4.39 30.65 -1.79
N PHE A 296 -3.98 29.43 -1.43
CA PHE A 296 -3.08 28.63 -2.25
C PHE A 296 -3.73 28.16 -3.55
N GLU A 297 -5.00 27.75 -3.48
CA GLU A 297 -5.82 27.40 -4.64
C GLU A 297 -5.86 28.55 -5.66
N MET A 298 -6.16 29.77 -5.20
CA MET A 298 -6.18 30.95 -6.06
C MET A 298 -4.82 31.17 -6.76
N GLU A 299 -3.71 31.04 -6.04
CA GLU A 299 -2.37 31.24 -6.63
C GLU A 299 -1.96 30.14 -7.61
N LEU A 300 -2.46 28.91 -7.42
CA LEU A 300 -2.30 27.80 -8.36
C LEU A 300 -3.14 28.02 -9.63
N GLN A 301 -4.35 28.58 -9.49
CA GLN A 301 -5.20 28.95 -10.62
C GLN A 301 -4.59 30.11 -11.43
N GLU A 302 -4.11 31.16 -10.75
CA GLU A 302 -3.47 32.33 -11.36
C GLU A 302 -2.25 31.95 -12.21
N GLN A 303 -1.51 30.91 -11.80
CA GLN A 303 -0.36 30.39 -12.53
C GLN A 303 -0.70 29.24 -13.49
N ALA A 304 -1.98 28.90 -13.64
CA ALA A 304 -2.47 27.79 -14.46
C ALA A 304 -1.86 26.41 -14.10
N LEU A 305 -1.41 26.22 -12.85
CA LEU A 305 -0.78 24.98 -12.38
C LEU A 305 -1.81 23.96 -11.88
N ILE A 306 -3.01 24.40 -11.48
CA ILE A 306 -3.94 23.59 -10.70
C ILE A 306 -4.39 22.28 -11.37
N LYS A 307 -4.48 22.26 -12.70
CA LYS A 307 -4.86 21.07 -13.48
C LYS A 307 -3.77 19.98 -13.46
N ASN A 308 -2.54 20.35 -13.12
CA ASN A 308 -1.40 19.46 -13.06
C ASN A 308 -1.07 19.04 -11.62
N VAL A 309 -1.83 19.51 -10.63
CA VAL A 309 -1.61 19.17 -9.22
C VAL A 309 -1.99 17.71 -8.97
N ARG A 310 -1.08 16.97 -8.33
CA ARG A 310 -1.24 15.56 -7.92
C ARG A 310 -1.04 15.31 -6.42
N GLY A 311 -0.71 16.36 -5.68
CA GLY A 311 -0.63 16.31 -4.23
C GLY A 311 -0.54 17.71 -3.70
N THR A 312 -1.09 17.92 -2.52
CA THR A 312 -1.06 19.21 -1.82
C THR A 312 -0.83 18.97 -0.34
N SER A 313 -0.26 19.98 0.33
CA SER A 313 -0.30 20.05 1.78
C SER A 313 -0.45 21.48 2.25
N VAL A 314 -1.16 21.65 3.37
CA VAL A 314 -1.30 22.92 4.08
C VAL A 314 -1.08 22.71 5.56
N ASN A 315 0.05 23.23 6.05
CA ASN A 315 0.48 23.07 7.44
C ASN A 315 0.58 24.43 8.13
N CYS A 316 -0.33 24.70 9.06
CA CYS A 316 -0.35 25.94 9.83
C CYS A 316 0.21 25.74 11.25
N TYR A 317 1.11 26.65 11.63
CA TYR A 317 1.64 26.76 12.98
C TYR A 317 1.10 28.00 13.65
N LEU A 318 0.37 27.83 14.76
CA LEU A 318 -0.31 28.91 15.48
C LEU A 318 0.56 29.41 16.65
N SER A 319 0.45 30.70 16.96
CA SER A 319 0.89 31.25 18.24
C SER A 319 0.11 30.65 19.40
N GLU A 320 0.63 30.75 20.62
CA GLU A 320 0.00 30.27 21.85
C GLU A 320 -1.37 30.91 22.04
N ALA A 321 -1.50 32.21 21.74
CA ALA A 321 -2.74 32.96 21.79
C ALA A 321 -3.71 32.62 20.64
N ALA A 322 -3.30 31.83 19.64
CA ALA A 322 -4.05 31.51 18.43
C ALA A 322 -4.54 32.76 17.68
N ASN A 323 -3.75 33.84 17.70
CA ASN A 323 -4.07 35.10 17.03
C ASN A 323 -3.22 35.36 15.77
N LYS A 324 -2.17 34.58 15.58
CA LYS A 324 -1.24 34.62 14.45
C LYS A 324 -0.94 33.19 14.02
N ALA A 325 -0.77 32.97 12.73
CA ALA A 325 -0.32 31.68 12.20
C ALA A 325 0.67 31.86 11.06
N SER A 326 1.72 31.03 11.03
CA SER A 326 2.54 30.83 9.84
C SER A 326 2.14 29.52 9.17
N CYS A 327 1.64 29.60 7.95
CA CYS A 327 1.20 28.46 7.16
C CYS A 327 2.18 28.16 6.03
N ARG A 328 2.52 26.89 5.87
CA ARG A 328 3.37 26.38 4.79
C ARG A 328 2.49 25.58 3.85
N THR A 329 2.57 25.90 2.56
CA THR A 329 1.79 25.24 1.53
C THR A 329 2.72 24.68 0.46
N ALA A 330 2.37 23.50 -0.04
CA ALA A 330 3.10 22.83 -1.11
C ALA A 330 2.12 22.14 -2.06
N ALA A 331 2.46 22.13 -3.34
CA ALA A 331 1.79 21.33 -4.36
C ALA A 331 2.84 20.55 -5.15
N THR A 332 2.57 19.26 -5.34
CA THR A 332 3.28 18.43 -6.34
C THR A 332 2.58 18.63 -7.67
N VAL A 333 3.28 19.20 -8.63
CA VAL A 333 2.77 19.54 -9.97
C VAL A 333 3.44 18.64 -11.00
N LEU A 334 2.65 17.94 -11.80
CA LEU A 334 3.13 17.09 -12.88
C LEU A 334 3.34 17.93 -14.15
N GLU A 335 4.60 18.22 -14.48
CA GLU A 335 4.98 18.91 -15.71
C GLU A 335 5.95 18.08 -16.53
N ASN A 336 5.64 17.86 -17.81
CA ASN A 336 6.48 17.12 -18.76
C ASN A 336 6.92 15.73 -18.27
N GLY A 337 6.06 15.04 -17.53
CA GLY A 337 6.35 13.72 -16.95
C GLY A 337 7.27 13.75 -15.72
N SER A 338 7.54 14.92 -15.15
CA SER A 338 8.30 15.09 -13.92
C SER A 338 7.49 15.86 -12.87
N ASN A 339 7.71 15.51 -11.61
CA ASN A 339 7.08 16.19 -10.49
C ASN A 339 7.93 17.40 -10.07
N ASP A 340 7.36 18.60 -10.15
CA ASP A 340 7.94 19.80 -9.56
C ASP A 340 7.19 20.21 -8.28
N CYS A 341 7.86 20.98 -7.43
CA CYS A 341 7.33 21.41 -6.15
C CYS A 341 7.07 22.91 -6.12
N PHE A 342 5.79 23.27 -6.10
CA PHE A 342 5.35 24.64 -5.96
C PHE A 342 5.03 24.95 -4.49
N ARG A 343 5.71 25.94 -3.89
CA ARG A 343 5.57 26.26 -2.45
C ARG A 343 5.20 27.71 -2.21
N ARG A 344 4.42 27.93 -1.15
CA ARG A 344 4.13 29.27 -0.61
C ARG A 344 4.14 29.26 0.92
N PHE A 345 4.31 30.45 1.49
CA PHE A 345 4.42 30.66 2.92
C PHE A 345 3.57 31.86 3.29
N TYR A 346 2.60 31.66 4.15
CA TYR A 346 1.59 32.67 4.47
C TYR A 346 1.63 33.04 5.94
N LEU A 347 1.45 34.33 6.21
CA LEU A 347 1.14 34.86 7.52
C LEU A 347 -0.37 35.11 7.58
N LEU A 348 -1.02 34.54 8.59
CA LEU A 348 -2.42 34.77 8.87
C LEU A 348 -2.59 35.45 10.23
N THR A 349 -3.65 36.25 10.35
CA THR A 349 -4.11 36.88 11.60
C THR A 349 -5.52 36.50 11.94
N HIS A 350 -5.80 36.33 13.22
CA HIS A 350 -7.17 36.18 13.71
C HIS A 350 -7.63 37.51 14.32
N ASN A 351 -8.71 38.08 13.80
CA ASN A 351 -9.24 39.37 14.26
C ASN A 351 -10.20 39.26 15.46
N GLY A 352 -10.41 38.05 15.98
CA GLY A 352 -11.38 37.74 17.04
C GLY A 352 -12.65 37.04 16.52
N SER A 353 -12.91 37.09 15.22
CA SER A 353 -14.03 36.41 14.56
C SER A 353 -13.58 35.42 13.49
N GLU A 354 -12.59 35.79 12.68
CA GLU A 354 -12.14 35.01 11.54
C GLU A 354 -10.63 35.12 11.33
N TRP A 355 -10.08 34.17 10.58
CA TRP A 355 -8.71 34.19 10.09
C TRP A 355 -8.63 34.94 8.77
N LEU A 356 -7.63 35.80 8.65
CA LEU A 356 -7.38 36.64 7.49
C LEU A 356 -5.96 36.42 7.00
N PHE A 357 -5.79 36.41 5.67
CA PHE A 357 -4.48 36.49 5.05
C PHE A 357 -3.87 37.88 5.26
N GLU A 358 -2.73 37.95 5.94
CA GLU A 358 -2.01 39.20 6.18
C GLU A 358 -0.93 39.44 5.14
N GLY A 359 -0.23 38.39 4.70
CA GLY A 359 0.83 38.52 3.71
C GLY A 359 1.67 37.28 3.52
N ASN A 360 2.65 37.39 2.63
CA ASN A 360 3.61 36.32 2.36
C ASN A 360 4.79 36.36 3.33
N LEU A 361 5.20 35.19 3.79
CA LEU A 361 6.43 34.98 4.54
C LEU A 361 7.56 34.57 3.61
N LYS A 362 8.81 34.85 4.00
CA LYS A 362 9.96 34.18 3.41
C LYS A 362 9.96 32.71 3.84
N GLN A 363 10.61 31.86 3.05
CA GLN A 363 10.76 30.44 3.35
C GLN A 363 11.41 30.16 4.74
N SER A 364 12.29 31.04 5.21
CA SER A 364 12.93 30.94 6.52
C SER A 364 12.08 31.50 7.67
N GLN A 365 11.02 32.24 7.38
CA GLN A 365 10.24 32.93 8.39
C GLN A 365 9.13 32.06 8.96
N LYS A 366 8.81 32.28 10.23
CA LYS A 366 7.69 31.66 10.94
C LYS A 366 7.20 32.57 12.07
N VAL A 367 6.01 32.26 12.58
CA VAL A 367 5.49 32.89 13.79
C VAL A 367 6.13 32.22 15.02
N ASP A 368 6.68 33.01 15.94
CA ASP A 368 7.11 32.53 17.25
C ASP A 368 5.90 32.08 18.07
N TYR A 369 6.05 30.96 18.77
CA TYR A 369 4.95 30.38 19.54
C TYR A 369 4.45 31.31 20.64
N LYS A 370 5.37 31.90 21.42
CA LYS A 370 5.02 32.63 22.64
C LYS A 370 4.64 34.06 22.33
N THR A 371 5.39 34.73 21.45
CA THR A 371 5.20 36.15 21.19
C THR A 371 4.22 36.41 20.04
N GLY A 372 4.06 35.47 19.11
CA GLY A 372 3.32 35.69 17.87
C GLY A 372 4.07 36.56 16.85
N GLU A 373 5.30 36.96 17.15
CA GLU A 373 6.14 37.77 16.26
C GLU A 373 6.75 36.91 15.14
N ILE A 374 7.13 37.56 14.04
CA ILE A 374 7.81 36.88 12.94
C ILE A 374 9.28 36.73 13.31
N VAL A 375 9.76 35.49 13.32
CA VAL A 375 11.16 35.15 13.59
C VAL A 375 11.77 34.39 12.43
N GLU A 376 13.09 34.50 12.29
CA GLU A 376 13.85 33.69 11.35
C GLU A 376 14.04 32.27 11.93
N GLY A 377 13.93 31.28 11.05
CA GLY A 377 14.07 29.87 11.35
C GLY A 377 14.80 29.14 10.24
N ARG A 378 14.92 27.83 10.42
CA ARG A 378 15.52 26.98 9.39
C ARG A 378 14.57 26.88 8.18
N PRO A 379 15.05 27.14 6.96
CA PRO A 379 14.25 26.89 5.77
C PRO A 379 13.89 25.39 5.70
N PRO A 380 12.66 25.03 5.25
CA PRO A 380 12.31 23.64 4.99
C PRO A 380 13.29 23.00 4.01
N SER A 381 13.46 21.69 4.15
CA SER A 381 14.30 20.90 3.25
C SER A 381 13.86 21.08 1.80
N LYS A 382 14.82 21.35 0.91
CA LYS A 382 14.55 21.43 -0.54
C LYS A 382 13.96 20.12 -1.10
N TYR A 383 14.28 18.99 -0.48
CA TYR A 383 13.86 17.64 -0.87
C TYR A 383 12.46 17.26 -0.38
N SER A 384 11.85 18.06 0.49
CA SER A 384 10.52 17.78 1.03
C SER A 384 9.50 18.59 0.25
N CYS A 385 8.92 18.00 -0.80
CA CYS A 385 7.66 18.48 -1.35
C CYS A 385 6.51 17.77 -0.63
N SER A 386 6.52 17.78 0.71
CA SER A 386 5.53 17.04 1.49
C SER A 386 4.14 17.45 1.03
N ALA A 387 3.49 16.56 0.29
CA ALA A 387 2.07 16.29 0.34
C ALA A 387 1.83 15.52 1.63
#